data_AF-A0A284RQN1-F1
#
_entry.id   AF-A0A284RQN1-F1
#
_cell.length_a   1.000
_cell.length_b   1.000
_cell.length_c   1.000
_cell.angle_alpha   90.00
_cell.angle_beta   90.00
_cell.angle_gamma   90.00
#
_symmetry.space_group_name_H-M   'P 1'
#
loop_
_entity.id
_entity.type
_entity.pdbx_description
1 polymer ?
#
loop_
_entity_poly.entity_id
_entity_poly.type
_entity_poly.pdbx_seq_one_letter_code
_entity_poly.pdbx_strand_id
1 'polypeptide(L)'
;MEDLFDQVLRNIETYMDLTGPLLNYVTPFKLDSNQYAVLKLLYMLLSSDDFGTTMMVNNQRTTLMLFLQVLNSTTPHPHFLPSDWCTPTMAFNFTQIALESHDWTLSSSDRTLQFVYDFLQLGGPIANQIFSRFISGRLLDYVVKLRGDRDILYEGWLRVILGLFVSGVRRSDAAVAYLFELDNIFAVCAMFIIWKDVPSLRLLAQCCPDHPVWTECLQKLDTIPEHFELSPQRREQILSTVSDFRLLFEGGEPPIFNFWQTVNSPWRRLRQRHWNIGKELTGAGQV
;
A
#
# COMPACT_ATOMS: atom_id res chain seq x y z
N MET A 1 32.67 20.51 0.87
CA MET A 1 32.00 21.82 0.82
C MET A 1 30.58 21.49 0.43
N GLU A 2 29.63 21.55 1.38
CA GLU A 2 28.21 21.33 1.05
C GLU A 2 27.79 22.44 0.09
N ASP A 3 27.11 22.06 -0.99
CA ASP A 3 26.56 23.03 -1.94
C ASP A 3 25.53 23.91 -1.19
N LEU A 4 25.44 25.19 -1.53
CA LEU A 4 24.45 26.11 -0.95
C LEU A 4 23.03 25.53 -1.05
N PHE A 5 22.78 24.78 -2.13
CA PHE A 5 21.51 24.08 -2.32
C PHE A 5 21.27 22.97 -1.28
N ASP A 6 22.29 22.15 -0.97
CA ASP A 6 22.20 21.10 0.05
C ASP A 6 21.88 21.70 1.41
N GLN A 7 22.51 22.83 1.73
CA GLN A 7 22.28 23.55 2.98
C GLN A 7 20.84 24.09 3.06
N VAL A 8 20.29 24.62 1.96
CA VAL A 8 18.89 25.06 1.91
C VAL A 8 17.94 23.89 2.15
N LEU A 9 18.17 22.75 1.50
CA LEU A 9 17.31 21.56 1.67
C LEU A 9 17.34 21.03 3.11
N ARG A 10 18.52 20.95 3.73
CA ARG A 10 18.66 20.54 5.14
C ARG A 10 18.00 21.50 6.10
N ASN A 11 18.07 22.80 5.82
CA ASN A 11 17.37 23.80 6.62
C ASN A 11 15.85 23.61 6.51
N ILE A 12 15.32 23.30 5.34
CA ILE A 12 13.89 22.98 5.16
C ILE A 12 13.51 21.73 5.96
N GLU A 13 14.30 20.66 5.85
CA GLU A 13 14.08 19.40 6.57
C GLU A 13 14.04 19.60 8.09
N THR A 14 15.03 20.34 8.62
CA THR A 14 15.14 20.69 10.04
C THR A 14 13.99 21.59 10.48
N TYR A 15 13.66 22.60 9.67
CA TYR A 15 12.60 23.56 9.95
C TYR A 15 11.22 22.90 10.02
N MET A 16 10.98 21.91 9.16
CA MET A 16 9.73 21.17 9.08
C MET A 16 9.67 19.97 10.03
N ASP A 17 10.70 19.76 10.85
CA ASP A 17 10.85 18.63 11.78
C ASP A 17 10.64 17.27 11.09
N LEU A 18 11.22 17.12 9.89
CA LEU A 18 11.14 15.90 9.08
C LEU A 18 12.26 14.89 9.42
N THR A 19 13.13 15.21 10.38
CA THR A 19 14.29 14.42 10.82
C THR A 19 13.99 13.23 11.74
N GLY A 20 12.72 12.89 11.99
CA GLY A 20 12.31 11.82 12.91
C GLY A 20 12.43 10.39 12.34
N PRO A 21 12.47 9.34 13.19
CA PRO A 21 12.41 7.95 12.73
C PRO A 21 11.14 7.72 11.90
N LEU A 22 11.31 7.23 10.67
CA LEU A 22 10.32 7.14 9.59
C LEU A 22 9.01 6.38 9.93
N LEU A 23 8.95 5.63 11.04
CA LEU A 23 7.76 4.91 11.51
C LEU A 23 7.02 5.60 12.66
N ASN A 24 7.60 6.65 13.23
CA ASN A 24 6.97 7.50 14.24
C ASN A 24 6.59 8.83 13.58
N TYR A 25 5.62 8.81 12.67
CA TYR A 25 4.97 10.03 12.20
C TYR A 25 4.17 10.66 13.35
N VAL A 26 4.88 11.29 14.28
CA VAL A 26 4.32 12.37 15.08
C VAL A 26 4.19 13.54 14.10
N THR A 27 2.96 13.97 13.83
CA THR A 27 2.68 15.17 13.03
C THR A 27 3.54 16.33 13.53
N PRO A 28 4.46 16.87 12.71
CA PRO A 28 5.34 17.95 13.16
C PRO A 28 4.52 19.20 13.49
N PHE A 29 4.97 19.92 14.53
CA PHE A 29 4.27 21.05 15.12
C PHE A 29 4.00 22.17 14.09
N LYS A 30 2.81 22.77 14.25
CA LYS A 30 2.04 23.49 13.24
C LYS A 30 2.36 24.99 13.23
N LEU A 31 2.96 25.48 12.16
CA LEU A 31 2.84 26.88 11.71
C LEU A 31 2.32 26.85 10.26
N ASP A 32 1.00 26.79 10.11
CA ASP A 32 0.28 26.59 8.84
C ASP A 32 0.76 27.53 7.73
N SER A 33 1.12 28.78 8.05
CA SER A 33 1.58 29.76 7.05
C SER A 33 2.89 29.36 6.36
N ASN A 34 3.80 28.71 7.09
CA ASN A 34 5.14 28.41 6.60
C ASN A 34 5.16 27.09 5.82
N GLN A 35 4.26 26.15 6.14
CA GLN A 35 4.07 24.92 5.37
C GLN A 35 3.63 25.23 3.93
N TYR A 36 2.67 26.15 3.75
CA TYR A 36 2.24 26.58 2.43
C TYR A 36 3.35 27.29 1.64
N ALA A 37 4.16 28.13 2.31
CA ALA A 37 5.27 28.83 1.67
C ALA A 37 6.37 27.85 1.23
N VAL A 38 6.73 26.89 2.08
CA VAL A 38 7.69 25.81 1.77
C VAL A 38 7.16 24.95 0.63
N LEU A 39 5.90 24.53 0.69
CA LEU A 39 5.28 23.71 -0.36
C LEU A 39 5.23 24.45 -1.70
N LYS A 40 4.94 25.75 -1.69
CA LYS A 40 4.97 26.59 -2.89
C LYS A 40 6.39 26.71 -3.46
N LEU A 41 7.40 26.91 -2.60
CA LEU A 41 8.79 26.95 -3.01
C LEU A 41 9.22 25.62 -3.65
N LEU A 42 8.95 24.50 -2.98
CA LEU A 42 9.29 23.17 -3.46
C LEU A 42 8.58 22.86 -4.78
N TYR A 43 7.30 23.22 -4.91
CA TYR A 43 6.56 23.05 -6.16
C TYR A 43 7.16 23.88 -7.31
N MET A 44 7.56 25.13 -7.05
CA MET A 44 8.25 25.96 -8.05
C MET A 44 9.58 25.35 -8.48
N LEU A 45 10.36 24.78 -7.53
CA LEU A 45 11.60 24.10 -7.83
C LEU A 45 11.37 22.85 -8.69
N LEU A 46 10.38 22.01 -8.35
CA LEU A 46 10.03 20.81 -9.12
C LEU A 46 9.50 21.12 -10.52
N SER A 47 8.89 22.29 -10.70
CA SER A 47 8.32 22.73 -11.98
C SER A 47 9.32 23.52 -12.84
N SER A 48 10.53 23.76 -12.34
CA SER A 48 11.57 24.50 -13.07
C SER A 48 12.19 23.64 -14.18
N ASP A 49 12.48 24.24 -15.33
CA ASP A 49 13.18 23.59 -16.45
C ASP A 49 14.59 23.10 -16.05
N ASP A 50 15.20 23.74 -15.05
CA ASP A 50 16.52 23.40 -14.51
C ASP A 50 16.51 22.12 -13.66
N PHE A 51 15.33 21.73 -13.13
CA PHE A 51 15.21 20.62 -12.18
C PHE A 51 15.73 19.31 -12.77
N GLY A 52 15.40 19.02 -14.02
CA GLY A 52 15.80 17.78 -14.71
C GLY A 52 17.13 17.84 -15.45
N THR A 53 17.76 19.01 -15.55
CA THR A 53 18.87 19.24 -16.49
C THR A 53 20.19 19.64 -15.82
N THR A 54 20.15 20.46 -14.77
CA THR A 54 21.37 21.01 -14.12
C THR A 54 21.55 20.53 -12.69
N MET A 55 20.48 20.08 -12.04
CA MET A 55 20.51 19.69 -10.64
C MET A 55 21.06 18.27 -10.43
N MET A 56 21.87 18.07 -9.39
CA MET A 56 22.36 16.74 -9.03
C MET A 56 21.21 15.80 -8.65
N VAL A 57 21.29 14.52 -9.06
CA VAL A 57 20.24 13.51 -8.82
C VAL A 57 19.87 13.39 -7.33
N ASN A 58 20.86 13.43 -6.44
CA ASN A 58 20.60 13.40 -4.99
C ASN A 58 19.75 14.57 -4.53
N ASN A 59 19.98 15.76 -5.10
CA ASN A 59 19.25 16.97 -4.78
C ASN A 59 17.83 16.89 -5.35
N GLN A 60 17.66 16.34 -6.55
CA GLN A 60 16.33 16.11 -7.14
C GLN A 60 15.49 15.22 -6.25
N ARG A 61 16.08 14.11 -5.78
CA ARG A 61 15.44 13.20 -4.84
C ARG A 61 15.12 13.88 -3.51
N THR A 62 16.03 14.69 -2.96
CA THR A 62 15.78 15.36 -1.68
C THR A 62 14.65 16.39 -1.81
N THR A 63 14.68 17.21 -2.85
CA THR A 63 13.60 18.18 -3.14
C THR A 63 12.25 17.49 -3.34
N LEU A 64 12.23 16.41 -4.12
CA LEU A 64 11.01 15.63 -4.35
C LEU A 64 10.49 15.00 -3.06
N MET A 65 11.36 14.39 -2.25
CA MET A 65 10.98 13.77 -0.98
C MET A 65 10.39 14.80 -0.01
N LEU A 66 11.05 15.95 0.16
CA LEU A 66 10.54 17.05 0.97
C LEU A 66 9.18 17.52 0.46
N PHE A 67 9.03 17.69 -0.85
CA PHE A 67 7.76 18.12 -1.43
C PHE A 67 6.62 17.15 -1.09
N LEU A 68 6.84 15.84 -1.26
CA LEU A 68 5.82 14.82 -0.97
C LEU A 68 5.47 14.77 0.51
N GLN A 69 6.48 14.83 1.39
CA GLN A 69 6.28 14.80 2.83
C GLN A 69 5.52 16.04 3.32
N VAL A 70 5.89 17.24 2.85
CA VAL A 70 5.15 18.47 3.16
C VAL A 70 3.74 18.41 2.58
N LEU A 71 3.56 17.91 1.35
CA LEU A 71 2.25 17.78 0.73
C LEU A 71 1.33 16.83 1.52
N ASN A 72 1.82 15.63 1.89
CA ASN A 72 1.07 14.63 2.65
C ASN A 72 0.73 15.09 4.07
N SER A 73 1.57 15.93 4.68
CA SER A 73 1.33 16.50 6.02
C SER A 73 0.47 17.77 6.02
N THR A 74 0.29 18.42 4.87
CA THR A 74 -0.50 19.67 4.77
C THR A 74 -1.98 19.37 4.60
N THR A 75 -2.78 19.74 5.60
CA THR A 75 -4.26 19.64 5.55
C THR A 75 -4.89 20.94 6.06
N PRO A 76 -5.82 21.57 5.31
CA PRO A 76 -6.37 21.15 4.01
C PRO A 76 -5.37 21.27 2.85
N HIS A 77 -5.67 20.63 1.71
CA HIS A 77 -4.83 20.78 0.53
C HIS A 77 -4.73 22.26 0.11
N PRO A 78 -3.54 22.74 -0.26
CA PRO A 78 -3.32 24.14 -0.62
C PRO A 78 -4.15 24.56 -1.84
N HIS A 79 -4.85 25.69 -1.71
CA HIS A 79 -5.62 26.26 -2.83
C HIS A 79 -4.77 26.63 -4.06
N PHE A 80 -3.46 26.82 -3.90
CA PHE A 80 -2.58 27.12 -5.03
C PHE A 80 -2.21 25.88 -5.86
N LEU A 81 -2.37 24.66 -5.31
CA LEU A 81 -2.27 23.44 -6.09
C LEU A 81 -3.67 23.07 -6.59
N PRO A 82 -3.91 23.07 -7.91
CA PRO A 82 -5.19 22.57 -8.41
C PRO A 82 -5.33 21.07 -8.11
N SER A 83 -6.56 20.55 -8.13
CA SER A 83 -6.82 19.14 -7.82
C SER A 83 -6.10 18.16 -8.76
N ASP A 84 -5.75 18.61 -9.96
CA ASP A 84 -5.04 17.89 -11.02
C ASP A 84 -3.59 18.39 -11.19
N TRP A 85 -2.99 18.98 -10.15
CA TRP A 85 -1.64 19.55 -10.18
C TRP A 85 -0.58 18.57 -10.70
N CYS A 86 -0.74 17.27 -10.44
CA CYS A 86 0.17 16.26 -10.95
C CYS A 86 -0.36 15.66 -12.26
N THR A 87 0.20 16.11 -13.37
CA THR A 87 -0.08 15.52 -14.68
C THR A 87 0.55 14.12 -14.81
N PRO A 88 0.04 13.23 -15.69
CA PRO A 88 0.65 11.92 -15.92
C PRO A 88 2.14 11.99 -16.29
N THR A 89 2.55 13.01 -17.06
CA THR A 89 3.95 13.25 -17.42
C THR A 89 4.80 13.64 -16.21
N MET A 90 4.27 14.52 -15.34
CA MET A 90 4.95 14.89 -14.09
C MET A 90 5.10 13.67 -13.16
N ALA A 91 4.03 12.88 -13.00
CA ALA A 91 4.06 11.65 -12.22
C ALA A 91 5.11 10.65 -12.74
N PHE A 92 5.22 10.50 -14.06
CA PHE A 92 6.25 9.66 -14.69
C PHE A 92 7.67 10.15 -14.35
N ASN A 93 7.95 11.45 -14.51
CA ASN A 93 9.25 12.04 -14.20
C ASN A 93 9.61 11.90 -12.73
N PHE A 94 8.66 12.17 -11.82
CA PHE A 94 8.87 11.97 -10.39
C PHE A 94 9.19 10.52 -10.05
N THR A 95 8.52 9.58 -10.72
CA THR A 95 8.79 8.15 -10.55
C THR A 95 10.19 7.77 -11.04
N GLN A 96 10.66 8.34 -12.16
CA GLN A 96 12.05 8.12 -12.63
C GLN A 96 13.09 8.65 -11.63
N ILE A 97 12.85 9.82 -11.04
CA ILE A 97 13.74 10.41 -10.04
C ILE A 97 13.72 9.59 -8.75
N ALA A 98 12.54 9.17 -8.30
CA ALA A 98 12.34 8.42 -7.06
C ALA A 98 12.84 6.96 -7.13
N LEU A 99 12.78 6.33 -8.30
CA LEU A 99 13.10 4.91 -8.49
C LEU A 99 14.29 4.77 -9.46
N GLU A 100 15.47 5.26 -9.02
CA GLU A 100 16.72 5.29 -9.81
C GLU A 100 17.03 3.98 -10.54
N SER A 101 16.72 2.84 -9.92
CA SER A 101 16.83 1.53 -10.55
C SER A 101 15.47 1.05 -11.06
N HIS A 102 15.48 0.53 -12.29
CA HIS A 102 14.34 -0.17 -12.87
C HIS A 102 13.99 -1.47 -12.11
N ASP A 103 14.95 -2.00 -11.35
CA ASP A 103 14.86 -3.28 -10.65
C ASP A 103 14.65 -3.11 -9.13
N TRP A 104 14.08 -1.98 -8.70
CA TRP A 104 13.78 -1.80 -7.28
C TRP A 104 12.79 -2.87 -6.80
N THR A 105 13.03 -3.42 -5.62
CA THR A 105 12.20 -4.42 -4.94
C THR A 105 11.69 -3.89 -3.62
N LEU A 106 10.86 -4.68 -2.93
CA LEU A 106 10.40 -4.35 -1.58
C LEU A 106 11.50 -4.40 -0.50
N SER A 107 12.72 -4.81 -0.89
CA SER A 107 13.94 -4.78 -0.09
C SER A 107 14.91 -3.66 -0.49
N SER A 108 14.45 -2.67 -1.27
CA SER A 108 15.26 -1.53 -1.67
C SER A 108 15.64 -0.65 -0.47
N SER A 109 16.48 0.37 -0.70
CA SER A 109 16.83 1.33 0.33
C SER A 109 15.59 1.99 0.96
N ASP A 110 15.67 2.31 2.26
CA ASP A 110 14.58 2.99 2.99
C ASP A 110 14.07 4.22 2.25
N ARG A 111 14.98 4.99 1.63
CA ARG A 111 14.63 6.16 0.83
C ARG A 111 13.74 5.83 -0.37
N THR A 112 13.97 4.70 -1.02
CA THR A 112 13.15 4.23 -2.15
C THR A 112 11.78 3.76 -1.68
N LEU A 113 11.75 3.01 -0.58
CA LEU A 113 10.51 2.52 0.03
C LEU A 113 9.65 3.67 0.57
N GLN A 114 10.28 4.73 1.09
CA GLN A 114 9.64 5.98 1.48
C GLN A 114 8.94 6.66 0.29
N PHE A 115 9.60 6.77 -0.87
CA PHE A 115 8.95 7.33 -2.06
C PHE A 115 7.72 6.52 -2.47
N VAL A 116 7.83 5.19 -2.45
CA VAL A 116 6.71 4.29 -2.78
C VAL A 116 5.55 4.51 -1.82
N TYR A 117 5.84 4.62 -0.53
CA TYR A 117 4.84 4.95 0.49
C TYR A 117 4.16 6.29 0.21
N ASP A 118 4.94 7.37 0.05
CA ASP A 118 4.41 8.71 -0.15
C ASP A 118 3.57 8.81 -1.44
N PHE A 119 4.00 8.15 -2.50
CA PHE A 119 3.29 8.08 -3.77
C PHE A 119 1.96 7.33 -3.66
N LEU A 120 1.92 6.21 -2.95
CA LEU A 120 0.69 5.45 -2.73
C LEU A 120 -0.32 6.24 -1.87
N GLN A 121 0.14 7.05 -0.91
CA GLN A 121 -0.73 7.90 -0.11
C GLN A 121 -1.43 8.99 -0.91
N LEU A 122 -0.71 9.65 -1.82
CA LEU A 122 -1.25 10.74 -2.64
C LEU A 122 -2.35 10.29 -3.61
N GLY A 123 -2.32 9.03 -4.04
CA GLY A 123 -3.28 8.52 -5.03
C GLY A 123 -3.08 9.11 -6.43
N GLY A 124 -4.14 9.12 -7.22
CA GLY A 124 -4.17 9.76 -8.54
C GLY A 124 -3.12 9.22 -9.53
N PRO A 125 -2.62 10.07 -10.45
CA PRO A 125 -1.63 9.68 -11.45
C PRO A 125 -0.32 9.14 -10.87
N ILE A 126 0.11 9.63 -9.70
CA ILE A 126 1.34 9.20 -9.03
C ILE A 126 1.21 7.76 -8.53
N ALA A 127 0.14 7.44 -7.79
CA ALA A 127 -0.09 6.06 -7.33
C ALA A 127 -0.27 5.08 -8.50
N ASN A 128 -0.86 5.53 -9.62
CA ASN A 128 -0.99 4.70 -10.82
C ASN A 128 0.36 4.32 -11.44
N GLN A 129 1.37 5.21 -11.39
CA GLN A 129 2.74 4.87 -11.80
C GLN A 129 3.32 3.78 -10.91
N ILE A 130 3.12 3.87 -9.59
CA ILE A 130 3.55 2.81 -8.66
C ILE A 130 2.81 1.50 -8.95
N PHE A 131 1.49 1.50 -9.13
CA PHE A 131 0.75 0.28 -9.47
C PHE A 131 1.25 -0.36 -10.77
N SER A 132 1.50 0.44 -11.81
CA SER A 132 2.09 -0.03 -13.06
C SER A 132 3.45 -0.70 -12.83
N ARG A 133 4.29 -0.12 -11.97
CA ARG A 133 5.60 -0.68 -11.60
C ARG A 133 5.49 -1.96 -10.77
N PHE A 134 4.51 -2.05 -9.86
CA PHE A 134 4.22 -3.28 -9.11
C PHE A 134 3.92 -4.46 -10.03
N ILE A 135 3.10 -4.21 -11.07
CA ILE A 135 2.67 -5.22 -12.03
C ILE A 135 3.80 -5.58 -12.98
N SER A 136 4.39 -4.59 -13.65
CA SER A 136 5.45 -4.81 -14.65
C SER A 136 6.73 -5.39 -14.05
N GLY A 137 7.10 -4.95 -12.84
CA GLY A 137 8.24 -5.46 -12.09
C GLY A 137 7.96 -6.74 -11.30
N ARG A 138 6.72 -7.26 -11.35
CA ARG A 138 6.30 -8.48 -10.64
C ARG A 138 6.69 -8.46 -9.16
N LEU A 139 6.47 -7.33 -8.47
CA LEU A 139 7.00 -7.11 -7.11
C LEU A 139 6.41 -8.03 -6.04
N LEU A 140 5.28 -8.69 -6.28
CA LEU A 140 4.71 -9.69 -5.39
C LEU A 140 5.45 -11.03 -5.51
N ASP A 141 6.14 -11.30 -6.63
CA ASP A 141 7.02 -12.47 -6.77
C ASP A 141 8.16 -12.43 -5.74
N TYR A 142 8.57 -11.23 -5.28
CA TYR A 142 9.49 -11.08 -4.15
C TYR A 142 8.87 -11.60 -2.86
N VAL A 143 7.62 -11.21 -2.56
CA VAL A 143 6.88 -11.65 -1.37
C VAL A 143 6.69 -13.17 -1.37
N VAL A 144 6.36 -13.76 -2.52
CA VAL A 144 6.21 -15.22 -2.69
C VAL A 144 7.51 -15.98 -2.35
N LYS A 145 8.67 -15.35 -2.57
CA LYS A 145 10.00 -15.95 -2.37
C LYS A 145 10.59 -15.71 -0.97
N LEU A 146 9.96 -14.92 -0.12
CA LEU A 146 10.44 -14.70 1.25
C LEU A 146 10.51 -16.02 2.03
N ARG A 147 11.54 -16.17 2.88
CA ARG A 147 11.75 -17.36 3.72
C ARG A 147 12.25 -16.94 5.10
N GLY A 148 11.83 -17.69 6.11
CA GLY A 148 12.30 -17.55 7.48
C GLY A 148 11.68 -16.37 8.25
N ASP A 149 11.69 -16.51 9.58
CA ASP A 149 11.08 -15.53 10.49
C ASP A 149 11.73 -14.14 10.39
N ARG A 150 13.06 -14.06 10.19
CA ARG A 150 13.77 -12.76 10.21
C ARG A 150 13.38 -11.89 9.03
N ASP A 151 13.40 -12.45 7.83
CA ASP A 151 13.16 -11.67 6.61
C ASP A 151 11.71 -11.16 6.59
N ILE A 152 10.77 -11.95 7.12
CA ILE A 152 9.33 -11.63 7.08
C ILE A 152 8.91 -10.66 8.19
N LEU A 153 9.52 -10.72 9.37
CA LEU A 153 9.03 -9.97 10.54
C LEU A 153 9.69 -8.61 10.74
N TYR A 154 10.91 -8.43 10.24
CA TYR A 154 11.67 -7.20 10.43
C TYR A 154 11.46 -6.19 9.29
N GLU A 155 10.75 -6.56 8.22
CA GLU A 155 10.51 -5.70 7.07
C GLU A 155 9.28 -4.79 7.31
N GLY A 156 9.41 -3.81 8.21
CA GLY A 156 8.33 -2.88 8.57
C GLY A 156 7.74 -2.13 7.37
N TRP A 157 8.59 -1.76 6.40
CA TRP A 157 8.16 -1.14 5.14
C TRP A 157 7.26 -2.02 4.31
N LEU A 158 7.59 -3.32 4.23
CA LEU A 158 6.80 -4.27 3.45
C LEU A 158 5.35 -4.30 3.93
N ARG A 159 5.13 -4.36 5.25
CA ARG A 159 3.79 -4.34 5.83
C ARG A 159 3.00 -3.10 5.44
N VAL A 160 3.61 -1.92 5.57
CA VAL A 160 2.94 -0.65 5.27
C VAL A 160 2.63 -0.52 3.77
N ILE A 161 3.60 -0.84 2.92
CA ILE A 161 3.46 -0.74 1.47
C ILE A 161 2.42 -1.73 0.95
N LEU A 162 2.41 -2.98 1.43
CA LEU A 162 1.38 -3.95 1.05
C LEU A 162 -0.02 -3.50 1.50
N GLY A 163 -0.15 -2.94 2.69
CA GLY A 163 -1.41 -2.38 3.19
C GLY A 163 -1.93 -1.26 2.27
N LEU A 164 -1.06 -0.32 1.89
CA LEU A 164 -1.41 0.76 0.97
C LEU A 164 -1.76 0.22 -0.44
N PHE A 165 -0.98 -0.73 -0.95
CA PHE A 165 -1.23 -1.35 -2.24
C PHE A 165 -2.63 -1.99 -2.29
N VAL A 166 -2.97 -2.81 -1.29
CA VAL A 166 -4.28 -3.47 -1.19
C VAL A 166 -5.40 -2.45 -1.02
N SER A 167 -5.16 -1.34 -0.30
CA SER A 167 -6.16 -0.28 -0.16
C SER A 167 -6.48 0.44 -1.47
N GLY A 168 -5.49 0.59 -2.35
CA GLY A 168 -5.62 1.29 -3.62
C GLY A 168 -5.88 0.38 -4.82
N VAL A 169 -5.71 -0.94 -4.70
CA VAL A 169 -5.75 -1.89 -5.82
C VAL A 169 -7.05 -1.79 -6.63
N ARG A 170 -8.19 -1.53 -5.97
CA ARG A 170 -9.51 -1.40 -6.62
C ARG A 170 -9.62 -0.25 -7.61
N ARG A 171 -8.65 0.65 -7.64
CA ARG A 171 -8.56 1.76 -8.58
C ARG A 171 -7.97 1.34 -9.93
N SER A 172 -7.49 0.10 -10.07
CA SER A 172 -6.86 -0.41 -11.28
C SER A 172 -7.21 -1.89 -11.52
N ASP A 173 -7.95 -2.17 -12.59
CA ASP A 173 -8.32 -3.54 -12.98
C ASP A 173 -7.07 -4.42 -13.20
N ALA A 174 -6.00 -3.85 -13.77
CA ALA A 174 -4.75 -4.56 -13.97
C ALA A 174 -4.07 -4.92 -12.64
N ALA A 175 -4.13 -4.03 -11.64
CA ALA A 175 -3.58 -4.31 -10.32
C ALA A 175 -4.41 -5.37 -9.58
N VAL A 176 -5.74 -5.35 -9.76
CA VAL A 176 -6.64 -6.39 -9.25
C VAL A 176 -6.30 -7.73 -9.89
N ALA A 177 -6.24 -7.82 -11.21
CA ALA A 177 -5.91 -9.07 -11.91
C ALA A 177 -4.58 -9.65 -11.44
N TYR A 178 -3.56 -8.80 -11.30
CA TYR A 178 -2.25 -9.20 -10.80
C TYR A 178 -2.26 -9.67 -9.34
N LEU A 179 -2.95 -8.94 -8.44
CA LEU A 179 -3.09 -9.34 -7.03
C LEU A 179 -3.81 -10.68 -6.89
N PHE A 180 -4.82 -10.94 -7.73
CA PHE A 180 -5.65 -12.14 -7.68
C PHE A 180 -5.08 -13.33 -8.49
N GLU A 181 -3.85 -13.24 -8.98
CA GLU A 181 -3.05 -14.43 -9.30
C GLU A 181 -2.86 -15.26 -8.02
N LEU A 182 -2.99 -16.59 -8.11
CA LEU A 182 -3.06 -17.47 -6.95
C LEU A 182 -1.87 -17.31 -5.98
N ASP A 183 -0.65 -17.28 -6.52
CA ASP A 183 0.55 -17.18 -5.68
C ASP A 183 0.65 -15.80 -5.01
N ASN A 184 0.21 -14.74 -5.71
CA ASN A 184 0.23 -13.38 -5.19
C ASN A 184 -0.78 -13.18 -4.07
N ILE A 185 -2.03 -13.59 -4.27
CA ILE A 185 -3.07 -13.48 -3.24
C ILE A 185 -2.72 -14.36 -2.02
N PHE A 186 -2.18 -15.56 -2.25
CA PHE A 186 -1.70 -16.43 -1.20
C PHE A 186 -0.58 -15.76 -0.39
N ALA A 187 0.44 -15.21 -1.05
CA ALA A 187 1.56 -14.55 -0.38
C ALA A 187 1.12 -13.31 0.42
N VAL A 188 0.25 -12.47 -0.15
CA VAL A 188 -0.28 -11.28 0.56
C VAL A 188 -1.14 -11.69 1.76
N CYS A 189 -2.02 -12.69 1.61
CA CYS A 189 -2.76 -13.26 2.73
C CYS A 189 -1.83 -13.80 3.82
N ALA A 190 -0.82 -14.57 3.43
CA ALA A 190 0.15 -15.15 4.35
C ALA A 190 0.88 -14.08 5.15
N MET A 191 1.37 -13.02 4.51
CA MET A 191 2.03 -11.91 5.18
C MET A 191 1.13 -11.26 6.23
N PHE A 192 -0.10 -10.89 5.87
CA PHE A 192 -1.01 -10.28 6.83
C PHE A 192 -1.42 -11.23 7.96
N ILE A 193 -1.52 -12.54 7.71
CA ILE A 193 -1.76 -13.55 8.75
C ILE A 193 -0.58 -13.63 9.71
N ILE A 194 0.65 -13.70 9.19
CA ILE A 194 1.89 -13.76 9.98
C ILE A 194 2.02 -12.52 10.87
N TRP A 195 1.71 -11.33 10.34
CA TRP A 195 1.73 -10.08 11.11
C TRP A 195 0.48 -9.83 11.96
N LYS A 196 -0.53 -10.71 11.88
CA LYS A 196 -1.84 -10.54 12.51
C LYS A 196 -2.52 -9.21 12.13
N ASP A 197 -2.36 -8.79 10.87
CA ASP A 197 -2.94 -7.56 10.30
C ASP A 197 -4.40 -7.78 9.87
N VAL A 198 -5.26 -7.85 10.88
CA VAL A 198 -6.70 -8.00 10.74
C VAL A 198 -7.36 -6.95 9.83
N PRO A 199 -7.06 -5.64 9.95
CA PRO A 199 -7.63 -4.63 9.06
C PRO A 199 -7.30 -4.88 7.58
N SER A 200 -6.05 -5.20 7.27
CA SER A 200 -5.62 -5.45 5.89
C SER A 200 -6.22 -6.73 5.31
N LEU A 201 -6.36 -7.79 6.12
CA LEU A 201 -7.08 -9.01 5.74
C LEU A 201 -8.54 -8.75 5.38
N ARG A 202 -9.26 -7.94 6.19
CA ARG A 202 -10.63 -7.54 5.89
C ARG A 202 -10.73 -6.76 4.58
N LEU A 203 -9.82 -5.82 4.38
CA LEU A 203 -9.77 -5.00 3.18
C LEU A 203 -9.56 -5.86 1.92
N LEU A 204 -8.64 -6.82 2.03
CA LEU A 204 -8.32 -7.79 0.97
C LEU A 204 -9.52 -8.67 0.63
N ALA A 205 -10.17 -9.28 1.64
CA ALA A 205 -11.37 -10.11 1.45
C ALA A 205 -12.52 -9.34 0.79
N GLN A 206 -12.61 -8.02 1.04
CA GLN A 206 -13.62 -7.18 0.43
C GLN A 206 -13.28 -6.72 -0.99
N CYS A 207 -12.04 -6.88 -1.48
CA CYS A 207 -11.62 -6.34 -2.77
C CYS A 207 -12.32 -7.01 -3.95
N CYS A 208 -12.36 -8.34 -3.96
CA CYS A 208 -13.11 -9.13 -4.93
C CYS A 208 -13.70 -10.35 -4.21
N PRO A 209 -14.82 -10.19 -3.48
CA PRO A 209 -15.38 -11.24 -2.61
C PRO A 209 -15.76 -12.51 -3.39
N ASP A 210 -16.21 -12.35 -4.63
CA ASP A 210 -16.70 -13.43 -5.48
C ASP A 210 -15.61 -14.01 -6.41
N HIS A 211 -14.34 -13.62 -6.23
CA HIS A 211 -13.27 -14.10 -7.08
C HIS A 211 -13.01 -15.60 -6.85
N PRO A 212 -13.00 -16.45 -7.89
CA PRO A 212 -12.92 -17.91 -7.74
C PRO A 212 -11.63 -18.40 -7.08
N VAL A 213 -10.54 -17.62 -7.19
CA VAL A 213 -9.24 -17.94 -6.57
C VAL A 213 -9.32 -18.09 -5.06
N TRP A 214 -10.32 -17.49 -4.40
CA TRP A 214 -10.44 -17.56 -2.94
C TRP A 214 -10.55 -19.00 -2.45
N THR A 215 -11.27 -19.88 -3.16
CA THR A 215 -11.42 -21.27 -2.76
C THR A 215 -10.06 -21.96 -2.66
N GLU A 216 -9.22 -21.81 -3.68
CA GLU A 216 -7.89 -22.43 -3.71
C GLU A 216 -6.91 -21.73 -2.75
N CYS A 217 -6.94 -20.39 -2.70
CA CYS A 217 -6.12 -19.62 -1.78
C CYS A 217 -6.39 -20.02 -0.32
N LEU A 218 -7.66 -20.09 0.09
CA LEU A 218 -8.07 -20.44 1.45
C LEU A 218 -7.62 -21.86 1.83
N GLN A 219 -7.64 -22.81 0.89
CA GLN A 219 -7.11 -24.16 1.11
C GLN A 219 -5.59 -24.15 1.30
N LYS A 220 -4.85 -23.37 0.49
CA LYS A 220 -3.40 -23.22 0.60
C LYS A 220 -2.94 -22.56 1.91
N LEU A 221 -3.77 -21.77 2.60
CA LEU A 221 -3.34 -21.06 3.83
C LEU A 221 -2.81 -21.98 4.94
N ASP A 222 -3.22 -23.25 4.99
CA ASP A 222 -2.67 -24.19 6.00
C ASP A 222 -1.19 -24.52 5.75
N THR A 223 -0.67 -24.25 4.54
CA THR A 223 0.73 -24.51 4.15
C THR A 223 1.63 -23.29 4.35
N ILE A 224 1.13 -22.20 4.95
CA ILE A 224 1.95 -20.99 5.24
C ILE A 224 3.23 -21.35 6.02
N PRO A 225 3.18 -22.12 7.13
CA PRO A 225 4.38 -22.41 7.91
C PRO A 225 5.47 -23.11 7.09
N GLU A 226 5.08 -24.08 6.25
CA GLU A 226 5.99 -24.81 5.38
C GLU A 226 6.52 -23.95 4.23
N HIS A 227 5.64 -23.22 3.54
CA HIS A 227 6.02 -22.41 2.36
C HIS A 227 7.03 -21.33 2.71
N PHE A 228 6.86 -20.69 3.87
CA PHE A 228 7.71 -19.60 4.33
C PHE A 228 8.80 -20.04 5.31
N GLU A 229 8.98 -21.35 5.54
CA GLU A 229 10.02 -21.89 6.43
C GLU A 229 10.00 -21.26 7.84
N LEU A 230 8.80 -21.08 8.40
CA LEU A 230 8.62 -20.42 9.70
C LEU A 230 8.96 -21.36 10.86
N SER A 231 9.34 -20.79 12.01
CA SER A 231 9.64 -21.60 13.18
C SER A 231 8.40 -22.39 13.68
N PRO A 232 8.58 -23.63 14.18
CA PRO A 232 7.47 -24.46 14.67
C PRO A 232 6.64 -23.78 15.78
N GLN A 233 7.27 -22.90 16.56
CA GLN A 233 6.65 -22.17 17.68
C GLN A 233 5.51 -21.24 17.24
N ARG A 234 5.49 -20.81 15.97
CA ARG A 234 4.48 -19.89 15.43
C ARG A 234 3.33 -20.61 14.74
N ARG A 235 3.51 -21.89 14.41
CA ARG A 235 2.58 -22.69 13.61
C ARG A 235 1.16 -22.61 14.14
N GLU A 236 0.98 -22.88 15.43
CA GLU A 236 -0.36 -22.88 16.06
C GLU A 236 -1.04 -21.51 15.99
N GLN A 237 -0.29 -20.42 16.23
CA GLN A 237 -0.83 -19.06 16.17
C GLN A 237 -1.23 -18.67 14.75
N ILE A 238 -0.44 -19.07 13.76
CA ILE A 238 -0.73 -18.84 12.34
C ILE A 238 -1.98 -19.60 11.94
N LEU A 239 -2.06 -20.90 12.23
CA LEU A 239 -3.22 -21.73 11.88
C LEU A 239 -4.51 -21.28 12.60
N SER A 240 -4.37 -20.78 13.83
CA SER A 240 -5.48 -20.14 14.55
C SER A 240 -5.98 -18.90 13.79
N THR A 241 -5.08 -18.04 13.32
CA THR A 241 -5.43 -16.84 12.53
C THR A 241 -6.00 -17.20 11.15
N VAL A 242 -5.48 -18.26 10.50
CA VAL A 242 -6.04 -18.82 9.26
C VAL A 242 -7.49 -19.25 9.45
N SER A 243 -7.78 -19.96 10.54
CA SER A 243 -9.12 -20.42 10.87
C SER A 243 -10.08 -19.23 11.05
N ASP A 244 -9.66 -18.20 11.78
CA ASP A 244 -10.45 -16.98 11.95
C ASP A 244 -10.67 -16.22 10.64
N PHE A 245 -9.67 -16.20 9.75
CA PHE A 245 -9.80 -15.58 8.44
C PHE A 245 -10.80 -16.34 7.54
N ARG A 246 -10.79 -17.68 7.56
CA ARG A 246 -11.77 -18.52 6.81
C ARG A 246 -13.21 -18.24 7.24
N LEU A 247 -13.44 -18.02 8.54
CA LEU A 247 -14.78 -17.69 9.05
C LEU A 247 -15.39 -16.43 8.41
N LEU A 248 -14.56 -15.49 7.93
CA LEU A 248 -15.06 -14.30 7.19
C LEU A 248 -15.78 -14.68 5.88
N PHE A 249 -15.36 -15.76 5.23
CA PHE A 249 -15.97 -16.25 3.97
C PHE A 249 -17.17 -17.16 4.22
N GLU A 250 -17.15 -17.90 5.34
CA GLU A 250 -18.24 -18.79 5.76
C GLU A 250 -19.42 -18.02 6.38
N GLY A 251 -19.25 -16.72 6.64
CA GLY A 251 -20.24 -15.86 7.28
C GLY A 251 -20.37 -16.09 8.79
N GLY A 252 -19.34 -16.67 9.40
CA GLY A 252 -19.15 -16.70 10.84
C GLY A 252 -18.63 -15.36 11.36
N GLU A 253 -18.83 -15.11 12.65
CA GLU A 253 -18.26 -13.97 13.37
C GLU A 253 -17.02 -14.46 14.14
N PRO A 254 -15.79 -14.21 13.64
CA PRO A 254 -14.62 -14.85 14.21
C PRO A 254 -14.23 -14.21 15.56
N PRO A 255 -13.80 -15.00 16.58
CA PRO A 255 -13.53 -14.53 17.93
C PRO A 255 -12.58 -13.32 18.02
N ILE A 256 -11.49 -13.30 17.24
CA ILE A 256 -10.52 -12.20 17.21
C ILE A 256 -11.12 -10.94 16.55
N PHE A 257 -12.08 -11.13 15.65
CA PHE A 257 -12.71 -10.06 14.88
C PHE A 257 -13.98 -9.50 15.57
N ASN A 258 -14.46 -10.15 16.65
CA ASN A 258 -15.67 -9.80 17.41
C ASN A 258 -15.50 -8.63 18.39
N PHE A 259 -14.29 -8.10 18.57
CA PHE A 259 -14.07 -6.95 19.46
C PHE A 259 -14.52 -5.60 18.87
N TRP A 260 -14.99 -5.55 17.62
CA TRP A 260 -15.24 -4.28 16.94
C TRP A 260 -16.56 -4.32 16.16
N GLN A 261 -17.61 -3.77 16.78
CA GLN A 261 -18.97 -3.70 16.26
C GLN A 261 -19.13 -2.75 15.06
N THR A 262 -20.16 -3.06 14.27
CA THR A 262 -20.82 -2.28 13.21
C THR A 262 -20.04 -2.05 11.92
N VAL A 263 -20.30 -2.89 10.89
CA VAL A 263 -20.87 -2.47 9.58
C VAL A 263 -21.55 -3.68 8.93
N ASN A 264 -22.79 -3.50 8.44
CA ASN A 264 -23.54 -4.46 7.62
C ASN A 264 -22.68 -5.05 6.50
N SER A 265 -22.31 -6.33 6.62
CA SER A 265 -21.40 -6.99 5.69
C SER A 265 -21.99 -7.07 4.26
N PRO A 266 -21.22 -6.71 3.22
CA PRO A 266 -21.56 -6.97 1.81
C PRO A 266 -21.95 -8.44 1.58
N TRP A 267 -21.37 -9.34 2.38
CA TRP A 267 -21.63 -10.76 2.43
C TRP A 267 -23.08 -11.14 2.77
N ARG A 268 -23.79 -10.38 3.62
CA ARG A 268 -25.25 -10.58 3.83
C ARG A 268 -26.05 -10.30 2.56
N ARG A 269 -25.69 -9.27 1.79
CA ARG A 269 -26.37 -8.92 0.52
C ARG A 269 -26.08 -9.93 -0.59
N LEU A 270 -24.86 -10.47 -0.63
CA LEU A 270 -24.48 -11.55 -1.56
C LEU A 270 -25.23 -12.86 -1.27
N ARG A 271 -25.38 -13.23 0.00
CA ARG A 271 -26.17 -14.41 0.39
C ARG A 271 -27.65 -14.25 0.02
N GLN A 272 -28.22 -13.04 0.15
CA GLN A 272 -29.59 -12.76 -0.32
C GLN A 272 -29.72 -12.86 -1.85
N ARG A 273 -28.74 -12.36 -2.63
CA ARG A 273 -28.78 -12.48 -4.10
C ARG A 273 -28.66 -13.92 -4.58
N HIS A 274 -27.72 -14.71 -4.04
CA HIS A 274 -27.57 -16.11 -4.41
C HIS A 274 -28.76 -16.98 -3.97
N TRP A 275 -29.34 -16.69 -2.79
CA TRP A 275 -30.54 -17.38 -2.31
C TRP A 275 -31.79 -17.05 -3.14
N ASN A 276 -31.90 -15.82 -3.64
CA ASN A 276 -33.03 -15.41 -4.48
C ASN A 276 -32.94 -15.99 -5.90
N ILE A 277 -31.75 -16.14 -6.47
CA ILE A 277 -31.55 -16.79 -7.79
C ILE A 277 -31.91 -18.28 -7.73
N GLY A 278 -31.65 -18.97 -6.62
CA GLY A 278 -32.06 -20.36 -6.42
C GLY A 278 -33.56 -20.59 -6.19
N LYS A 279 -34.31 -19.54 -5.82
CA LYS A 279 -35.76 -19.62 -5.57
C LYS A 279 -36.63 -19.24 -6.78
N GLU A 280 -36.11 -18.55 -7.77
CA GLU A 280 -36.87 -18.22 -8.99
C GLU A 280 -36.93 -19.37 -10.01
N LEU A 281 -36.07 -20.39 -9.89
CA LEU A 281 -36.06 -21.57 -10.80
C LEU A 281 -36.87 -22.77 -10.28
N THR A 282 -37.51 -22.69 -9.11
CA THR A 282 -38.33 -23.78 -8.54
C THR A 282 -39.82 -23.46 -8.44
N GLY A 283 -40.29 -22.38 -9.08
CA GLY A 283 -41.67 -21.90 -9.02
C GLY A 283 -42.47 -21.96 -10.32
N ALA A 284 -42.13 -22.85 -11.28
CA ALA A 284 -42.91 -23.04 -12.50
C ALA A 284 -43.07 -24.54 -12.81
N GLY A 285 -43.95 -25.21 -12.07
CA GLY A 285 -44.37 -26.57 -12.35
C GLY A 285 -45.43 -27.03 -11.37
N GLN A 286 -46.65 -27.26 -11.88
CA GLN A 286 -47.92 -27.59 -11.20
C GLN A 286 -48.64 -26.32 -10.67
N VAL A 287 -49.80 -25.91 -11.17
CA VAL A 287 -50.98 -26.63 -11.69
C VAL A 287 -51.54 -25.87 -12.91
#